data_AF-A0A2V7NXN0-F1
#
_entry.id   AF-A0A2V7NXN0-F1
#
_cell.length_a   1.000
_cell.length_b   1.000
_cell.length_c   1.000
_cell.angle_alpha   90.00
_cell.angle_beta   90.00
_cell.angle_gamma   90.00
#
_symmetry.space_group_name_H-M   'P 1'
#
loop_
_entity.id
_entity.type
_entity.pdbx_description
1 polymer ?
#
loop_
_entity_poly.entity_id
_entity_poly.type
_entity_poly.pdbx_seq_one_letter_code
_entity_poly.pdbx_strand_id
1 'polypeptide(L)' 'VEVFLRTGSHFLTRADWGCVDGDHKAWMIVDVASKDEARGIVPPAFRSTAKVVQLNTFTMDEIEDALRRHQR' A
#
# COMPACT_ATOMS: atom_id res chain seq x y z
N VAL A 1 -3.07 -8.61 14.49
CA VAL A 1 -1.89 -7.80 14.90
C VAL A 1 -0.71 -8.68 15.33
N GLU A 2 -0.91 -9.75 16.11
CA GLU A 2 0.18 -10.59 16.65
C GLU A 2 1.14 -11.18 15.59
N VAL A 3 0.61 -11.69 14.48
CA VAL A 3 1.41 -12.22 13.36
C VAL A 3 2.34 -11.16 12.74
N PHE A 4 1.95 -9.88 12.79
CA PHE A 4 2.75 -8.77 12.29
C PHE A 4 3.89 -8.44 13.26
N LEU A 5 3.60 -8.38 14.57
CA LEU A 5 4.60 -8.16 15.62
C LEU A 5 5.68 -9.26 15.66
N ARG A 6 5.30 -10.50 15.38
CA ARG A 6 6.21 -11.66 15.40
C ARG A 6 7.14 -11.76 14.19
N THR A 7 6.84 -11.05 13.10
CA THR A 7 7.66 -11.12 11.87
C THR A 7 8.92 -10.26 11.91
N GLY A 8 9.09 -9.40 12.93
CA GLY A 8 10.30 -8.59 13.12
C GLY A 8 10.63 -7.65 11.95
N SER A 9 9.67 -7.45 11.03
CA SER A 9 9.88 -6.64 9.84
C SER A 9 9.92 -5.17 10.25
N HIS A 10 11.12 -4.57 10.17
CA HIS A 10 11.32 -3.13 10.39
C HIS A 10 10.39 -2.27 9.52
N PHE A 11 9.93 -2.80 8.38
CA PHE A 11 8.94 -2.14 7.53
C PHE A 11 7.59 -1.92 8.23
N LEU A 12 7.19 -2.80 9.14
CA LEU A 12 5.91 -2.69 9.87
C LEU A 12 5.94 -1.61 10.97
N THR A 13 7.11 -1.08 11.31
CA THR A 13 7.23 0.03 12.27
C THR A 13 6.65 1.35 11.74
N ARG A 14 6.46 1.45 10.42
CA ARG A 14 5.89 2.63 9.74
C ARG A 14 4.51 2.36 9.14
N ALA A 15 3.85 1.28 9.56
CA ALA A 15 2.51 0.97 9.10
C ALA A 15 1.46 1.75 9.90
N ASP A 16 0.46 2.26 9.20
CA ASP A 16 -0.75 2.83 9.79
C ASP A 16 -1.84 1.75 9.87
N TRP A 17 -2.62 1.75 10.95
CA TRP A 17 -3.54 0.66 11.28
C TRP A 17 -4.98 1.13 11.39
N GLY A 18 -5.89 0.42 10.73
CA GLY A 18 -7.32 0.71 10.76
C GLY A 18 -8.08 -0.01 11.86
N CYS A 19 -7.39 -0.79 12.69
CA CYS A 19 -8.03 -1.71 13.64
C CYS A 19 -8.98 -1.00 14.63
N VAL A 20 -8.70 0.25 14.97
CA VAL A 20 -9.56 1.06 15.86
C VAL A 20 -10.81 1.57 15.14
N ASP A 21 -10.78 1.66 13.81
CA ASP A 21 -11.89 2.08 12.94
C ASP A 21 -12.64 0.88 12.32
N GLY A 22 -12.41 -0.34 12.84
CA GLY A 22 -13.06 -1.56 12.37
C GLY A 22 -12.51 -2.13 11.06
N ASP A 23 -11.56 -1.46 10.39
CA ASP A 23 -10.86 -2.04 9.24
C ASP A 23 -9.60 -2.78 9.71
N HIS A 24 -9.66 -4.12 9.74
CA HIS A 24 -8.55 -4.99 10.12
C HIS A 24 -7.47 -5.09 9.02
N LYS A 25 -7.02 -3.93 8.53
CA LYS A 25 -5.95 -3.76 7.56
C LYS A 25 -4.89 -2.80 8.08
N ALA A 26 -3.74 -2.87 7.43
CA ALA A 26 -2.65 -1.92 7.60
C ALA A 26 -2.32 -1.29 6.24
N TRP A 27 -1.85 -0.06 6.27
CA TRP A 27 -1.36 0.67 5.11
C TRP A 27 0.10 1.04 5.32
N MET A 28 0.86 1.01 4.22
CA MET A 28 2.25 1.41 4.17
C MET A 28 2.48 2.15 2.85
N ILE A 29 3.15 3.29 2.93
CA ILE A 29 3.67 3.99 1.74
C ILE A 29 5.17 3.70 1.68
N VAL A 30 5.60 3.09 0.58
CA VAL A 30 7.00 2.68 0.36
C VAL A 30 7.45 3.13 -1.03
N ASP A 31 8.71 3.49 -1.13
CA ASP A 31 9.38 3.79 -2.39
C ASP A 31 10.23 2.58 -2.81
N VAL A 32 9.86 1.94 -3.92
CA VAL A 32 10.45 0.70 -4.42
C VAL A 32 10.36 0.65 -5.94
N ALA A 33 11.23 -0.13 -6.58
CA ALA A 33 11.33 -0.15 -8.04
C ALA A 33 10.18 -0.91 -8.72
N SER A 34 9.46 -1.77 -7.99
CA SER A 34 8.38 -2.57 -8.56
C SER A 34 7.31 -2.99 -7.55
N LYS A 35 6.15 -3.41 -8.08
CA LYS A 35 5.08 -3.98 -7.25
C LYS A 35 5.49 -5.29 -6.55
N ASP A 36 6.44 -6.03 -7.12
CA ASP A 36 6.91 -7.28 -6.52
C ASP A 36 7.84 -7.03 -5.35
N GLU A 37 8.67 -5.99 -5.42
CA GLU A 37 9.44 -5.51 -4.25
C GLU A 37 8.50 -5.03 -3.13
N ALA A 38 7.47 -4.25 -3.46
CA ALA A 38 6.45 -3.84 -2.49
C ALA A 38 5.77 -5.04 -1.84
N ARG A 39 5.44 -6.08 -2.62
CA ARG A 39 4.84 -7.32 -2.10
C ARG A 39 5.83 -8.12 -1.26
N GLY A 40 7.12 -8.06 -1.57
CA GLY A 40 8.19 -8.71 -0.80
C GLY A 40 8.27 -8.23 0.65
N ILE A 41 7.95 -6.95 0.90
CA ILE A 41 7.91 -6.34 2.24
C ILE A 41 6.81 -6.97 3.12
N VAL A 42 5.69 -7.38 2.51
CA VAL A 42 4.57 -8.00 3.21
C VAL A 42 4.98 -9.40 3.69
N PRO A 43 4.65 -9.81 4.94
CA PRO A 43 4.94 -11.17 5.40
C PRO A 43 4.35 -12.24 4.47
N PRO A 44 5.05 -13.36 4.20
CA PRO A 44 4.65 -14.35 3.20
C PRO A 44 3.18 -14.79 3.24
N ALA A 45 2.63 -14.98 4.45
CA ALA A 45 1.26 -15.41 4.67
C ALA A 45 0.19 -14.42 4.14
N PHE A 46 0.53 -13.15 3.96
CA PHE A 46 -0.41 -12.10 3.50
C PHE A 46 -0.12 -11.60 2.09
N ARG A 47 0.97 -12.05 1.44
CA ARG A 47 1.40 -11.53 0.13
C ARG A 47 0.36 -11.73 -0.97
N SER A 48 -0.31 -12.89 -0.97
CA SER A 48 -1.32 -13.24 -1.97
C SER A 48 -2.58 -12.39 -1.86
N THR A 49 -2.90 -11.91 -0.66
CA THR A 49 -4.08 -11.08 -0.38
C THR A 49 -3.76 -9.59 -0.31
N ALA A 50 -2.48 -9.20 -0.37
CA ALA A 50 -2.06 -7.82 -0.28
C ALA A 50 -2.39 -7.04 -1.56
N LYS A 51 -3.10 -5.91 -1.40
CA LYS A 51 -3.34 -4.95 -2.48
C LYS A 51 -2.14 -4.03 -2.61
N VAL A 52 -1.49 -4.04 -3.77
CA VAL A 52 -0.37 -3.13 -4.09
C VAL A 52 -0.84 -2.10 -5.12
N VAL A 53 -0.84 -0.84 -4.71
CA VAL A 53 -1.28 0.31 -5.53
C VAL A 53 -0.08 1.22 -5.76
N GLN A 54 0.18 1.58 -7.01
CA GLN A 54 1.15 2.63 -7.33
C GLN A 54 0.50 3.99 -7.08
N LEU A 55 1.17 4.84 -6.32
CA LEU A 55 0.77 6.23 -6.10
C LEU A 55 1.52 7.13 -7.08
N ASN A 56 0.84 8.17 -7.57
CA ASN A 56 1.42 9.15 -8.48
C ASN A 56 0.99 10.55 -8.04
N THR A 57 1.82 11.55 -8.33
CA THR A 57 1.45 12.96 -8.25
C THR A 57 1.09 13.42 -9.65
N PHE A 58 0.13 14.34 -9.76
CA PHE A 58 -0.27 14.94 -11.02
C PHE A 58 0.03 16.44 -11.00
N THR A 59 0.50 16.95 -12.13
CA THR A 59 0.40 18.37 -12.49
C THR A 59 -1.04 18.71 -12.88
N MET A 60 -1.40 20.00 -12.92
CA MET A 60 -2.75 20.43 -13.29
C MET A 60 -3.17 19.92 -14.68
N ASP A 61 -2.27 19.97 -15.65
CA ASP A 61 -2.52 19.49 -17.01
C ASP A 61 -2.79 17.97 -17.03
N GLU A 62 -2.04 17.20 -16.23
CA GLU A 62 -2.26 15.76 -16.10
C GLU A 62 -3.57 15.41 -15.38
N ILE A 63 -4.02 16.26 -14.45
CA ILE A 63 -5.34 16.11 -13.80
C ILE A 63 -6.45 16.28 -14.83
N GLU A 64 -6.40 17.31 -15.68
CA GLU A 64 -7.41 17.50 -16.72
C GLU A 64 -7.48 16.30 -17.67
N ASP A 65 -6.32 15.77 -18.07
CA ASP A 65 -6.23 14.57 -18.90
C ASP A 65 -6.77 13.32 -18.20
N ALA A 66 -6.47 13.13 -16.91
CA ALA A 66 -6.99 12.02 -16.13
C ALA A 66 -8.53 12.09 -16.00
N LEU A 67 -9.08 13.28 -15.73
CA LEU A 67 -10.52 13.52 -15.64
C LEU A 67 -11.22 13.23 -16.98
N ARG A 68 -10.63 13.66 -18.11
CA ARG A 68 -11.15 13.35 -19.46
C ARG A 68 -11.22 11.84 -19.72
N ARG A 69 -10.24 11.06 -19.24
CA ARG A 69 -10.20 9.59 -19.42
C ARG A 69 -11.20 8.84 -18.54
N HIS A 70 -11.59 9.38 -17.40
CA HIS A 70 -12.53 8.76 -16.45
C HIS A 70 -14.02 9.03 -16.76
N GLN A 71 -14.34 10.05 -17.56
CA GLN A 71 -15.72 10.39 -17.95
C GLN A 71 -16.27 9.56 -19.14
N ARG A 72 -15.54 8.55 -19.60
CA ARG A 72 -15.88 7.70 -20.73
C ARG A 72 -16.13 6.27 -20.27
#